data_AF-A0A128FKB9-F1
#
_entry.id   AF-A0A128FKB9-F1
#
_cell.length_a   1.000
_cell.length_b   1.000
_cell.length_c   1.000
_cell.angle_alpha   90.00
_cell.angle_beta   90.00
_cell.angle_gamma   90.00
#
_symmetry.space_group_name_H-M   'P 1'
#
loop_
_entity.id
_entity.type
_entity.pdbx_description
1 polymer ?
#
loop_
_entity_poly.entity_id
_entity_poly.type
_entity_poly.pdbx_seq_one_letter_code
_entity_poly.pdbx_strand_id
1 'polypeptide(L)'
;MTTQAFRTEKDSMGEVCVPVSALYQAQTQRAVNNFHFSRHTMPVMFIKALAHIKQAAAITNAQLGLLQGDIADAIVEASQQIIDGQHLDQFPIDVFQTGSGTSSNMNANEVIATIAGALLGDAVSPNDHVNMGQSSNDLIPTAIQVSAALMIENQLLPALRSGPQFSDMTLSD
;
A
#
# COMPACT_ATOMS: atom_id res chain seq x y z
N MET A 1 -11.04 -25.72 13.37
CA MET A 1 -9.74 -25.04 13.41
C MET A 1 -9.08 -25.31 12.06
N THR A 2 -9.11 -24.34 11.15
CA THR A 2 -8.40 -24.45 9.87
C THR A 2 -6.91 -24.33 10.16
N THR A 3 -6.14 -25.39 9.92
CA THR A 3 -4.69 -25.35 10.06
C THR A 3 -4.13 -24.36 9.05
N GLN A 4 -3.62 -23.22 9.52
CA GLN A 4 -3.02 -22.20 8.66
C GLN A 4 -1.72 -22.78 8.07
N ALA A 5 -1.68 -22.96 6.76
CA ALA A 5 -0.48 -23.41 6.07
C ALA A 5 0.49 -22.24 5.85
N PHE A 6 1.79 -22.52 5.93
CA PHE A 6 2.85 -21.54 5.78
C PHE A 6 3.81 -21.94 4.65
N ARG A 7 4.37 -20.95 3.97
CA ARG A 7 5.50 -21.07 3.04
C ARG A 7 6.72 -20.41 3.66
N THR A 8 7.91 -20.89 3.31
CA THR A 8 9.17 -20.26 3.73
C THR A 8 9.59 -19.22 2.71
N GLU A 9 9.75 -17.97 3.14
CA GLU A 9 10.34 -16.89 2.36
C GLU A 9 11.74 -16.58 2.90
N LYS A 10 12.62 -16.02 2.06
CA LYS A 10 13.99 -15.67 2.43
C LYS A 10 14.35 -14.26 2.01
N ASP A 11 14.95 -13.51 2.92
CA ASP A 11 15.60 -12.23 2.67
C ASP A 11 17.04 -12.23 3.20
N SER A 12 17.68 -11.06 3.25
CA SER A 12 19.04 -10.92 3.77
C SER A 12 19.19 -11.26 5.26
N MET A 13 18.09 -11.27 6.02
CA MET A 13 18.07 -11.65 7.44
C MET A 13 17.79 -13.15 7.65
N GLY A 14 17.63 -13.92 6.57
CA GLY A 14 17.42 -15.36 6.60
C GLY A 14 15.99 -15.77 6.23
N GLU A 15 15.54 -16.90 6.74
CA GLU A 15 14.22 -17.46 6.45
C GLU A 15 13.13 -16.91 7.39
N VAL A 16 11.89 -16.88 6.93
CA VAL A 16 10.69 -16.55 7.73
C VAL A 16 9.47 -17.29 7.20
N CYS A 17 8.60 -17.76 8.11
CA CYS A 17 7.35 -18.44 7.75
C CYS A 17 6.26 -17.42 7.44
N VAL A 18 5.73 -17.43 6.22
CA VAL A 18 4.67 -16.54 5.73
C VAL A 18 3.41 -17.36 5.44
N PRO A 19 2.19 -16.93 5.84
CA PRO A 19 0.96 -17.65 5.50
C PRO A 19 0.84 -17.86 3.99
N VAL A 20 0.41 -19.04 3.53
CA VAL A 20 0.27 -19.30 2.08
C VAL A 20 -0.73 -18.37 1.39
N SER A 21 -1.73 -17.88 2.14
CA SER A 21 -2.74 -16.94 1.66
C SER A 21 -2.27 -15.48 1.63
N ALA A 22 -1.10 -15.17 2.19
CA ALA A 22 -0.60 -13.80 2.21
C ALA A 22 -0.01 -13.41 0.85
N LEU A 23 -0.39 -12.24 0.36
CA LEU A 23 0.19 -11.63 -0.84
C LEU A 23 1.53 -10.93 -0.55
N TYR A 24 1.80 -10.61 0.72
CA TYR A 24 3.08 -10.07 1.15
C TYR A 24 4.14 -11.16 1.36
N GLN A 25 5.42 -10.77 1.51
CA GLN A 25 6.58 -11.67 1.54
C GLN A 25 7.39 -11.50 2.85
N ALA A 26 8.70 -11.78 2.79
CA ALA A 26 9.57 -11.86 3.97
C ALA A 26 9.63 -10.57 4.79
N GLN A 27 9.79 -9.40 4.17
CA GLN A 27 10.04 -8.17 4.91
C GLN A 27 8.78 -7.71 5.65
N THR A 28 7.61 -7.86 5.02
CA THR A 28 6.33 -7.59 5.69
C THR A 28 6.10 -8.56 6.84
N GLN A 29 6.36 -9.86 6.65
CA GLN A 29 6.17 -10.81 7.74
C GLN A 29 7.10 -10.54 8.92
N ARG A 30 8.35 -10.12 8.66
CA ARG A 30 9.25 -9.68 9.73
C ARG A 30 8.73 -8.43 10.44
N ALA A 31 8.21 -7.47 9.69
CA ALA A 31 7.59 -6.29 10.29
C ALA A 31 6.39 -6.65 11.17
N VAL A 32 5.52 -7.56 10.72
CA VAL A 32 4.42 -8.10 11.53
C VAL A 32 4.93 -8.75 12.82
N ASN A 33 6.01 -9.53 12.75
CA ASN A 33 6.61 -10.17 13.91
C ASN A 33 7.27 -9.18 14.87
N ASN A 34 7.78 -8.06 14.37
CA ASN A 34 8.51 -7.05 15.15
C ASN A 34 7.60 -5.97 15.74
N PHE A 35 6.48 -5.66 15.08
CA PHE A 35 5.58 -4.56 15.42
C PHE A 35 4.17 -5.10 15.69
N HIS A 36 3.87 -5.38 16.96
CA HIS A 36 2.58 -5.96 17.38
C HIS A 36 2.05 -5.29 18.66
N PHE A 37 2.17 -3.95 18.74
CA PHE A 37 1.93 -3.18 19.96
C PHE A 37 0.46 -2.81 20.17
N SER A 38 -0.21 -2.34 19.12
CA SER A 38 -1.53 -1.70 19.19
C SER A 38 -2.63 -2.44 18.43
N ARG A 39 -2.25 -3.28 17.47
CA ARG A 39 -3.15 -3.96 16.52
C ARG A 39 -3.91 -3.00 15.59
N HIS A 40 -3.53 -1.73 15.52
CA HIS A 40 -4.02 -0.79 14.52
C HIS A 40 -3.12 -0.85 13.30
N THR A 41 -3.71 -1.06 12.12
CA THR A 41 -2.98 -1.02 10.85
C THR A 41 -2.98 0.38 10.26
N MET A 42 -2.22 0.58 9.17
CA MET A 42 -2.26 1.84 8.44
C MET A 42 -3.69 2.17 7.94
N PRO A 43 -4.11 3.45 7.94
CA PRO A 43 -5.41 3.83 7.42
C PRO A 43 -5.61 3.42 5.96
N VAL A 44 -6.82 3.02 5.60
CA VAL A 44 -7.16 2.59 4.22
C VAL A 44 -6.76 3.63 3.18
N MET A 45 -7.00 4.92 3.44
CA MET A 45 -6.62 5.99 2.51
C MET A 45 -5.12 6.15 2.35
N PHE A 46 -4.33 5.81 3.36
CA PHE A 46 -2.87 5.78 3.26
C PHE A 46 -2.42 4.62 2.36
N ILE A 47 -3.00 3.42 2.54
CA ILE A 47 -2.72 2.25 1.69
C ILE A 47 -3.07 2.56 0.22
N LYS A 48 -4.23 3.16 -0.03
CA LYS A 48 -4.63 3.60 -1.38
C LYS A 48 -3.68 4.65 -1.95
N ALA A 49 -3.20 5.58 -1.13
CA ALA A 49 -2.20 6.57 -1.57
C ALA A 49 -0.86 5.91 -1.95
N LEU A 50 -0.40 4.89 -1.22
CA LEU A 50 0.77 4.10 -1.62
C LEU A 50 0.54 3.48 -3.01
N ALA A 51 -0.61 2.83 -3.22
CA ALA A 51 -0.95 2.22 -4.50
C ALA A 51 -1.01 3.23 -5.66
N HIS A 52 -1.59 4.42 -5.46
CA HIS A 52 -1.55 5.50 -6.44
C HIS A 52 -0.13 5.91 -6.81
N ILE A 53 0.76 6.03 -5.82
CA ILE A 53 2.17 6.39 -6.07
C ILE A 53 2.88 5.30 -6.86
N LYS A 54 2.67 4.01 -6.51
CA LYS A 54 3.25 2.88 -7.24
C LYS A 54 2.75 2.80 -8.67
N GLN A 55 1.47 3.02 -8.89
CA GLN A 55 0.87 3.11 -10.23
C GLN A 55 1.51 4.23 -11.05
N ALA A 56 1.60 5.43 -10.50
CA ALA A 56 2.19 6.59 -11.19
C ALA A 56 3.69 6.37 -11.50
N ALA A 57 4.43 5.76 -10.57
CA ALA A 57 5.84 5.43 -10.76
C ALA A 57 6.05 4.40 -11.88
N ALA A 58 5.23 3.34 -11.94
CA ALA A 58 5.29 2.35 -13.00
C ALA A 58 5.03 2.95 -14.38
N ILE A 59 3.97 3.76 -14.52
CA ILE A 59 3.64 4.48 -15.76
C ILE A 59 4.81 5.36 -16.19
N THR A 60 5.37 6.13 -15.25
CA THR A 60 6.47 7.05 -15.54
C THR A 60 7.73 6.31 -15.96
N ASN A 61 8.11 5.24 -15.24
CA ASN A 61 9.28 4.43 -15.58
C ASN A 61 9.15 3.74 -16.94
N ALA A 62 7.94 3.30 -17.32
CA ALA A 62 7.68 2.76 -18.66
C ALA A 62 7.83 3.83 -19.75
N GLN A 63 7.28 5.02 -19.54
CA GLN A 63 7.41 6.15 -20.48
C GLN A 63 8.87 6.59 -20.68
N LEU A 64 9.70 6.47 -19.63
CA LEU A 64 11.13 6.73 -19.68
C LEU A 64 11.96 5.57 -20.26
N GLY A 65 11.33 4.43 -20.57
CA GLY A 65 12.01 3.23 -21.05
C GLY A 65 12.87 2.51 -20.01
N LEU A 66 12.65 2.78 -18.72
CA LEU A 66 13.37 2.17 -17.59
C LEU A 66 12.73 0.85 -17.14
N LEU A 67 11.41 0.72 -17.32
CA LEU A 67 10.63 -0.46 -16.97
C LEU A 67 9.98 -1.05 -18.23
N GLN A 68 9.99 -2.38 -18.35
CA GLN A 68 9.33 -3.08 -19.45
C GLN A 68 7.81 -2.84 -19.40
N GLY A 69 7.19 -2.65 -20.56
CA GLY A 69 5.79 -2.23 -20.67
C GLY A 69 4.80 -3.23 -20.06
N ASP A 70 5.02 -4.51 -20.28
CA ASP A 70 4.20 -5.60 -19.72
C ASP A 70 4.28 -5.67 -18.18
N ILE A 71 5.48 -5.51 -17.61
CA ILE A 71 5.68 -5.41 -16.15
C ILE A 71 4.98 -4.16 -15.60
N ALA A 72 5.12 -3.02 -16.30
CA ALA A 72 4.48 -1.78 -15.89
C ALA A 72 2.96 -1.88 -15.91
N ASP A 73 2.37 -2.45 -16.97
CA ASP A 73 0.93 -2.66 -17.10
C ASP A 73 0.41 -3.59 -15.98
N ALA A 74 1.13 -4.67 -15.67
CA ALA A 74 0.78 -5.56 -14.58
C ALA A 74 0.83 -4.87 -13.20
N ILE A 75 1.82 -3.99 -12.96
CA ILE A 75 1.91 -3.19 -11.73
C ILE A 75 0.78 -2.16 -11.66
N VAL A 76 0.41 -1.54 -12.79
CA VAL A 76 -0.68 -0.57 -12.88
C VAL A 76 -2.01 -1.22 -12.52
N GLU A 77 -2.29 -2.40 -13.09
CA GLU A 77 -3.50 -3.17 -12.81
C GLU A 77 -3.54 -3.66 -11.35
N ALA A 78 -2.43 -4.22 -10.85
CA ALA A 78 -2.31 -4.63 -9.46
C ALA A 78 -2.54 -3.48 -8.47
N SER A 79 -1.97 -2.31 -8.76
CA SER A 79 -2.16 -1.11 -7.96
C SER A 79 -3.61 -0.62 -8.02
N GLN A 80 -4.26 -0.72 -9.18
CA GLN A 80 -5.66 -0.33 -9.35
C GLN A 80 -6.60 -1.18 -8.48
N GLN A 81 -6.37 -2.49 -8.37
CA GLN A 81 -7.17 -3.34 -7.47
C GLN A 81 -7.13 -2.85 -6.01
N ILE A 82 -5.97 -2.39 -5.52
CA ILE A 82 -5.82 -1.86 -4.17
C ILE A 82 -6.49 -0.49 -4.02
N ILE A 83 -6.36 0.37 -5.04
CA ILE A 83 -7.05 1.67 -5.11
C ILE A 83 -8.57 1.47 -5.04
N ASP A 84 -9.10 0.44 -5.69
CA ASP A 84 -10.51 0.08 -5.69
C ASP A 84 -10.97 -0.54 -4.35
N GLY A 85 -10.04 -0.80 -3.43
CA GLY A 85 -10.31 -1.31 -2.09
C GLY A 85 -10.24 -2.84 -1.96
N GLN A 86 -9.67 -3.53 -2.95
CA GLN A 86 -9.37 -4.96 -2.86
C GLN A 86 -8.08 -5.17 -2.05
N HIS A 87 -7.91 -6.37 -1.47
CA HIS A 87 -6.70 -6.81 -0.77
C HIS A 87 -6.26 -5.95 0.43
N LEU A 88 -7.16 -5.14 1.00
CA LEU A 88 -6.83 -4.26 2.14
C LEU A 88 -6.43 -5.04 3.41
N ASP A 89 -6.83 -6.30 3.52
CA ASP A 89 -6.43 -7.25 4.57
C ASP A 89 -4.95 -7.69 4.45
N GLN A 90 -4.30 -7.42 3.31
CA GLN A 90 -2.90 -7.77 3.03
C GLN A 90 -1.91 -6.71 3.53
N PHE A 91 -2.38 -5.77 4.35
CA PHE A 91 -1.58 -4.71 4.98
C PHE A 91 -1.60 -4.82 6.52
N PRO A 92 -1.08 -5.92 7.10
CA PRO A 92 -1.25 -6.24 8.51
C PRO A 92 -0.31 -5.51 9.48
N ILE A 93 0.63 -4.70 8.96
CA ILE A 93 1.66 -4.06 9.80
C ILE A 93 1.03 -3.03 10.73
N ASP A 94 1.43 -3.08 12.00
CA ASP A 94 1.03 -2.10 13.01
C ASP A 94 1.49 -0.68 12.65
N VAL A 95 0.65 0.31 12.90
CA VAL A 95 0.96 1.73 12.66
C VAL A 95 2.21 2.17 13.44
N PHE A 96 2.48 1.56 14.61
CA PHE A 96 3.67 1.81 15.41
C PHE A 96 4.89 1.00 14.94
N GLN A 97 5.26 1.20 13.68
CA GLN A 97 6.44 0.64 13.03
C GLN A 97 7.63 1.63 13.02
N THR A 98 8.63 1.39 12.17
CA THR A 98 9.75 2.34 11.98
C THR A 98 9.23 3.73 11.60
N GLY A 99 9.86 4.79 12.13
CA GLY A 99 9.43 6.17 11.88
C GLY A 99 9.57 6.63 10.42
N SER A 100 10.40 5.93 9.63
CA SER A 100 10.54 6.16 8.18
C SER A 100 9.40 5.55 7.35
N GLY A 101 8.55 4.70 7.94
CA GLY A 101 7.51 3.96 7.21
C GLY A 101 8.04 2.92 6.22
N THR A 102 9.31 2.51 6.34
CA THR A 102 9.95 1.58 5.40
C THR A 102 9.20 0.26 5.30
N SER A 103 8.68 -0.26 6.40
CA SER A 103 7.91 -1.52 6.40
C SER A 103 6.60 -1.40 5.61
N SER A 104 5.89 -0.27 5.70
CA SER A 104 4.68 -0.02 4.90
C SER A 104 4.99 0.12 3.42
N ASN A 105 6.11 0.77 3.06
CA ASN A 105 6.54 0.83 1.66
C ASN A 105 6.82 -0.57 1.11
N MET A 106 7.57 -1.39 1.86
CA MET A 106 7.86 -2.77 1.45
C MET A 106 6.62 -3.65 1.42
N ASN A 107 5.65 -3.44 2.31
CA ASN A 107 4.38 -4.15 2.25
C ASN A 107 3.62 -3.87 0.96
N ALA A 108 3.54 -2.60 0.54
CA ALA A 108 2.94 -2.27 -0.75
C ALA A 108 3.73 -2.90 -1.91
N ASN A 109 5.07 -2.82 -1.88
CA ASN A 109 5.92 -3.42 -2.91
C ASN A 109 5.67 -4.93 -3.06
N GLU A 110 5.68 -5.67 -1.95
CA GLU A 110 5.52 -7.13 -1.94
C GLU A 110 4.12 -7.55 -2.39
N VAL A 111 3.06 -6.89 -1.89
CA VAL A 111 1.68 -7.19 -2.29
C VAL A 111 1.46 -6.92 -3.78
N ILE A 112 1.87 -5.74 -4.26
CA ILE A 112 1.72 -5.36 -5.67
C ILE A 112 2.53 -6.29 -6.56
N ALA A 113 3.78 -6.62 -6.18
CA ALA A 113 4.60 -7.55 -6.93
C ALA A 113 3.96 -8.94 -7.07
N THR A 114 3.38 -9.47 -5.99
CA THR A 114 2.69 -10.77 -6.02
C THR A 114 1.48 -10.75 -6.95
N ILE A 115 0.64 -9.69 -6.88
CA ILE A 115 -0.53 -9.56 -7.76
C ILE A 115 -0.09 -9.38 -9.21
N ALA A 116 0.85 -8.47 -9.47
CA ALA A 116 1.37 -8.19 -10.80
C ALA A 116 2.01 -9.44 -11.43
N GLY A 117 2.78 -10.21 -10.66
CA GLY A 117 3.38 -11.44 -11.15
C GLY A 117 2.34 -12.51 -11.51
N ALA A 118 1.25 -12.61 -10.75
CA ALA A 118 0.14 -13.50 -11.08
C ALA A 118 -0.61 -13.06 -12.36
N LEU A 119 -0.76 -11.75 -12.58
CA LEU A 119 -1.38 -11.19 -13.79
C LEU A 119 -0.50 -11.37 -15.03
N LEU A 120 0.81 -11.16 -14.89
CA LEU A 120 1.80 -11.29 -15.96
C LEU A 120 2.10 -12.76 -16.31
N GLY A 121 2.01 -13.66 -15.33
CA GLY A 121 2.49 -15.03 -15.46
C GLY A 121 4.01 -15.19 -15.32
N ASP A 122 4.70 -14.16 -14.79
CA ASP A 122 6.15 -14.15 -14.56
C ASP A 122 6.50 -13.37 -13.27
N ALA A 123 7.74 -13.47 -12.79
CA ALA A 123 8.18 -12.85 -11.55
C ALA A 123 8.30 -11.33 -11.67
N VAL A 124 7.68 -10.61 -10.73
CA VAL A 124 7.85 -9.16 -10.56
C VAL A 124 8.64 -8.91 -9.26
N SER A 125 9.77 -8.20 -9.35
CA SER A 125 10.59 -7.88 -8.19
C SER A 125 9.97 -6.73 -7.37
N PRO A 126 9.73 -6.91 -6.05
CA PRO A 126 9.24 -5.82 -5.21
C PRO A 126 10.16 -4.60 -5.22
N ASN A 127 11.48 -4.80 -5.24
CA ASN A 127 12.44 -3.71 -5.21
C ASN A 127 12.79 -3.20 -6.60
N ASP A 128 13.13 -4.10 -7.52
CA ASP A 128 13.70 -3.69 -8.80
C ASP A 128 12.64 -3.21 -9.78
N HIS A 129 11.38 -3.67 -9.66
CA HIS A 129 10.28 -3.26 -10.53
C HIS A 129 9.31 -2.32 -9.81
N VAL A 130 8.70 -2.75 -8.69
CA VAL A 130 7.64 -1.96 -8.02
C VAL A 130 8.20 -0.72 -7.32
N ASN A 131 9.39 -0.84 -6.71
CA ASN A 131 10.07 0.26 -6.03
C ASN A 131 11.12 0.97 -6.89
N MET A 132 11.12 0.75 -8.22
CA MET A 132 12.09 1.36 -9.13
C MET A 132 12.09 2.89 -9.00
N GLY A 133 13.26 3.47 -8.73
CA GLY A 133 13.47 4.91 -8.61
C GLY A 133 12.87 5.56 -7.36
N GLN A 134 12.45 4.77 -6.36
CA GLN A 134 11.78 5.27 -5.15
C GLN A 134 12.53 4.85 -3.88
N SER A 135 12.39 5.61 -2.80
CA SER A 135 12.77 5.19 -1.43
C SER A 135 11.61 5.40 -0.46
N SER A 136 11.68 4.82 0.74
CA SER A 136 10.66 5.13 1.75
C SER A 136 10.69 6.60 2.16
N ASN A 137 11.83 7.27 2.05
CA ASN A 137 12.04 8.62 2.58
C ASN A 137 11.37 9.71 1.73
N ASP A 138 11.17 9.47 0.44
CA ASP A 138 10.36 10.30 -0.46
C ASP A 138 8.91 9.81 -0.54
N LEU A 139 8.72 8.49 -0.59
CA LEU A 139 7.41 7.89 -0.83
C LEU A 139 6.46 8.05 0.36
N ILE A 140 6.94 7.82 1.59
CA ILE A 140 6.08 7.87 2.77
C ILE A 140 5.55 9.28 3.05
N PRO A 141 6.38 10.35 3.05
CA PRO A 141 5.86 11.72 3.15
C PRO A 141 4.89 12.07 2.02
N THR A 142 5.15 11.61 0.80
CA THR A 142 4.24 11.80 -0.34
C THR A 142 2.89 11.12 -0.10
N ALA A 143 2.90 9.87 0.39
CA ALA A 143 1.67 9.13 0.70
C ALA A 143 0.85 9.79 1.81
N ILE A 144 1.51 10.36 2.83
CA ILE A 144 0.83 11.15 3.88
C ILE A 144 0.08 12.32 3.24
N GLN A 145 0.77 13.12 2.42
CA GLN A 145 0.17 14.30 1.78
C GLN A 145 -0.97 13.93 0.82
N VAL A 146 -0.76 12.92 -0.04
CA VAL A 146 -1.78 12.44 -0.98
C VAL A 146 -3.01 11.90 -0.25
N SER A 147 -2.80 11.09 0.81
CA SER A 147 -3.92 10.54 1.59
C SER A 147 -4.74 11.64 2.28
N ALA A 148 -4.08 12.66 2.83
CA ALA A 148 -4.76 13.81 3.43
C ALA A 148 -5.56 14.60 2.39
N ALA A 149 -4.96 14.90 1.23
CA ALA A 149 -5.64 15.60 0.15
C ALA A 149 -6.88 14.84 -0.35
N LEU A 150 -6.77 13.53 -0.57
CA LEU A 150 -7.88 12.68 -0.98
C LEU A 150 -9.00 12.63 0.08
N MET A 151 -8.66 12.59 1.36
CA MET A 151 -9.66 12.62 2.44
C MET A 151 -10.35 13.99 2.55
N ILE A 152 -9.61 15.08 2.38
CA ILE A 152 -10.18 16.43 2.39
C ILE A 152 -11.18 16.59 1.23
N GLU A 153 -10.76 16.26 0.01
CA GLU A 153 -11.57 16.45 -1.19
C GLU A 153 -12.80 15.54 -1.22
N ASN A 154 -12.64 14.26 -0.85
CA ASN A 154 -13.70 13.26 -1.04
C ASN A 154 -14.57 13.02 0.20
N GLN A 155 -14.16 13.47 1.39
CA GLN A 155 -14.92 13.23 2.62
C GLN A 155 -15.23 14.54 3.37
N LEU A 156 -14.20 15.32 3.72
CA LEU A 156 -14.39 16.50 4.56
C LEU A 156 -15.17 17.61 3.87
N LEU A 157 -14.75 18.04 2.67
CA LEU A 157 -15.42 19.13 1.95
C LEU A 157 -16.86 18.77 1.57
N PRO A 158 -17.18 17.56 1.07
CA PRO A 158 -18.55 17.13 0.86
C PRO A 158 -19.39 17.17 2.14
N ALA A 159 -18.86 16.64 3.25
CA ALA A 159 -19.57 16.63 4.54
C ALA A 159 -19.91 18.06 5.01
N LEU A 160 -18.95 18.99 4.93
CA LEU A 160 -19.15 20.40 5.28
C LEU A 160 -20.18 21.09 4.37
N ARG A 161 -20.23 20.74 3.08
CA ARG A 161 -21.21 21.29 2.12
C ARG A 161 -22.61 20.72 2.31
N SER A 162 -22.72 19.47 2.76
CA SER A 162 -24.00 18.77 2.97
C SER A 162 -24.62 18.96 4.36
N GLY A 163 -23.86 19.48 5.33
CA GLY A 163 -24.37 19.82 6.66
C GLY A 163 -25.34 21.03 6.63
N PRO A 164 -26.10 21.26 7.71
CA PRO A 164 -26.93 22.46 7.82
C PRO A 164 -26.04 23.69 7.59
N GLN A 165 -26.46 24.58 6.70
CA GLN A 165 -25.73 25.83 6.51
C GLN A 165 -25.79 26.60 7.83
N PHE A 166 -24.67 27.18 8.25
CA PHE A 166 -24.63 28.00 9.47
C PHE A 166 -25.66 29.16 9.45
N SER A 167 -26.20 29.51 8.27
CA SER A 167 -27.32 30.45 8.10
C SER A 167 -28.68 29.94 8.57
N ASP A 168 -28.88 28.62 8.68
CA ASP A 168 -30.13 28.00 9.14
C ASP A 168 -30.14 27.78 10.67
N MET A 169 -29.02 28.06 11.35
CA MET A 169 -28.95 28.13 12.81
C MET A 169 -29.23 29.55 13.28
N THR A 170 -30.40 30.09 12.97
CA THR A 170 -30.92 31.23 13.74
C THR A 170 -31.27 30.72 15.13
N LEU A 171 -30.63 31.31 16.14
CA LEU A 171 -31.04 31.13 17.53
C LEU A 171 -32.48 31.62 17.64
N SER A 172 -33.43 30.70 17.80
CA SER A 172 -34.75 31.03 18.30
C SER A 172 -34.59 31.48 19.75
N ASP A 173 -34.77 32.78 19.98
CA ASP A 173 -34.89 33.41 21.31
C ASP A 173 -36.00 32.79 22.16
#